data_AF-A0A6G3RGC7-F1
#
_entry.id   AF-A0A6G3RGC7-F1
#
_cell.length_a   1.000
_cell.length_b   1.000
_cell.length_c   1.000
_cell.angle_alpha   90.00
_cell.angle_beta   90.00
_cell.angle_gamma   90.00
#
_symmetry.space_group_name_H-M   'P 1'
#
loop_
_entity.id
_entity.type
_entity.pdbx_description
1 polymer ?
#
loop_
_entity_poly.entity_id
_entity_poly.type
_entity_poly.pdbx_seq_one_letter_code
_entity_poly.pdbx_strand_id
1 'polypeptide(L)'
;MASDPYPAFRALREGFPLVRDELLGAWVVSRYADVCGALVQEGLVAVPPGRTLTHMEGHTHRAHRALVEPALRGRAVAALAAGASRTAHVLARRIAAREEADLFTEFCQWLPTAAVMAALGLPHEDTARVQVWCRGGLTHLGGHHHELDARLRPHLDRRRAHPGTDLLSVLCGAEIDGRPLSDEAVCGLVGSLLGGGGEATALAFASFLANLLDDPQQLAVVRERRALIPAAWAESLRRDPPAPVVLRRAVRRVTVAGAPLPAGAVVACL
;
A
#
# COMPACT_ATOMS: atom_id res chain seq x y z
N MET A 1 -14.04 -13.94 -13.37
CA MET A 1 -13.34 -12.71 -13.82
C MET A 1 -12.75 -13.01 -15.19
N ALA A 2 -12.84 -12.11 -16.16
CA ALA A 2 -12.20 -12.31 -17.46
C ALA A 2 -10.69 -12.57 -17.27
N SER A 3 -10.11 -13.50 -18.02
CA SER A 3 -8.68 -13.82 -17.98
C SER A 3 -7.79 -12.67 -18.43
N ASP A 4 -8.37 -11.67 -19.11
CA ASP A 4 -7.71 -10.43 -19.54
C ASP A 4 -8.71 -9.25 -19.44
N PRO A 5 -8.51 -8.29 -18.53
CA PRO A 5 -9.39 -7.12 -18.39
C PRO A 5 -9.06 -5.98 -19.37
N TYR A 6 -7.91 -6.01 -20.05
CA TYR A 6 -7.41 -4.88 -20.85
C TYR A 6 -8.28 -4.51 -22.05
N PRO A 7 -8.91 -5.45 -22.78
CA PRO A 7 -9.87 -5.11 -23.83
C PRO A 7 -11.06 -4.31 -23.31
N ALA A 8 -11.60 -4.67 -22.14
CA ALA A 8 -12.70 -3.95 -21.52
C ALA A 8 -12.26 -2.53 -21.09
N PHE A 9 -11.07 -2.41 -20.49
CA PHE A 9 -10.52 -1.10 -20.11
C PHE A 9 -10.26 -0.20 -21.33
N ARG A 10 -9.86 -0.77 -22.47
CA ARG A 10 -9.72 -0.03 -23.73
C ARG A 10 -11.07 0.49 -24.23
N ALA A 11 -12.09 -0.35 -24.25
CA ALA A 11 -13.44 0.05 -24.65
C ALA A 11 -13.98 1.19 -23.78
N LEU A 12 -13.77 1.13 -22.45
CA LEU A 12 -14.13 2.21 -21.54
C LEU A 12 -13.40 3.52 -21.89
N ARG A 13 -12.09 3.50 -22.10
CA ARG A 13 -11.32 4.72 -22.42
C ARG A 13 -11.74 5.39 -23.73
N GLU A 14 -12.01 4.58 -24.76
CA GLU A 14 -12.29 5.04 -26.11
C GLU A 14 -13.74 5.50 -26.26
N GLY A 15 -14.70 4.68 -25.80
CA GLY A 15 -16.13 4.92 -26.01
C GLY A 15 -16.87 5.50 -24.81
N PHE A 16 -16.41 5.25 -23.58
CA PHE A 16 -17.18 5.51 -22.35
C PHE A 16 -16.29 6.12 -21.24
N PRO A 17 -15.69 7.31 -21.48
CA PRO A 17 -14.71 7.90 -20.55
C PRO A 17 -15.26 8.19 -19.16
N LEU A 18 -16.58 8.41 -19.08
CA LEU A 18 -17.36 8.45 -17.86
C LEU A 18 -18.67 7.70 -18.10
N VAL A 19 -18.92 6.65 -17.33
CA VAL A 19 -20.14 5.84 -17.45
C VAL A 19 -20.67 5.46 -16.07
N ARG A 20 -21.99 5.48 -15.90
CA ARG A 20 -22.63 4.94 -14.71
C ARG A 20 -22.71 3.42 -14.85
N ASP A 21 -22.03 2.70 -13.96
CA ASP A 21 -22.17 1.26 -13.83
C ASP A 21 -23.18 0.95 -12.72
N GLU A 22 -24.31 0.37 -13.11
CA GLU A 22 -25.41 0.08 -12.18
C GLU A 22 -25.08 -1.06 -11.20
N LEU A 23 -24.24 -2.02 -11.61
CA LEU A 23 -23.85 -3.14 -10.76
C LEU A 23 -22.90 -2.68 -9.64
N LEU A 24 -21.95 -1.81 -9.96
CA LEU A 24 -21.04 -1.19 -9.01
C LEU A 24 -21.72 -0.07 -8.21
N GLY A 25 -22.86 0.45 -8.67
CA GLY A 25 -23.47 1.64 -8.10
C GLY A 25 -22.52 2.84 -8.14
N ALA A 26 -21.62 2.91 -9.11
CA ALA A 26 -20.55 3.91 -9.22
C ALA A 26 -20.45 4.50 -10.64
N TRP A 27 -19.95 5.72 -10.74
CA TRP A 27 -19.52 6.32 -11.99
C TRP A 27 -18.08 5.88 -12.27
N VAL A 28 -17.84 5.14 -13.33
CA VAL A 28 -16.50 4.72 -13.74
C VAL A 28 -15.89 5.80 -14.62
N VAL A 29 -14.73 6.31 -14.21
CA VAL A 29 -13.90 7.21 -15.01
C VAL A 29 -12.62 6.48 -15.41
N SER A 30 -12.28 6.49 -16.70
CA SER A 30 -11.31 5.54 -17.27
C SER A 30 -10.14 6.19 -18.01
N ARG A 31 -10.26 7.46 -18.43
CA ARG A 31 -9.16 8.17 -19.11
C ARG A 31 -8.17 8.68 -18.09
N TYR A 32 -6.88 8.50 -18.37
CA TYR A 32 -5.79 8.90 -17.49
C TYR A 32 -5.91 10.34 -16.97
N ALA A 33 -6.16 11.31 -17.85
CA ALA A 33 -6.29 12.71 -17.46
C ALA A 33 -7.48 12.96 -16.52
N ASP A 34 -8.62 12.32 -16.78
CA ASP A 34 -9.84 12.44 -15.96
C ASP A 34 -9.67 11.74 -14.60
N VAL A 35 -8.99 10.59 -14.58
CA VAL A 35 -8.62 9.87 -13.35
C VAL A 35 -7.68 10.71 -12.50
N CYS A 36 -6.59 11.23 -13.07
CA CYS A 36 -5.66 12.11 -12.35
C CYS A 36 -6.37 13.34 -11.78
N GLY A 37 -7.25 13.96 -12.57
CA GLY A 37 -8.07 15.08 -12.12
C GLY A 37 -8.98 14.70 -10.94
N ALA A 38 -9.73 13.61 -11.08
CA ALA A 38 -10.67 13.14 -10.05
C ALA A 38 -9.96 12.79 -8.73
N LEU A 39 -8.74 12.23 -8.78
CA LEU A 39 -8.00 11.82 -7.59
C LEU A 39 -7.52 12.99 -6.72
N VAL A 40 -7.35 14.18 -7.30
CA VAL A 40 -6.87 15.39 -6.60
C VAL A 40 -7.93 16.49 -6.49
N GLN A 41 -9.12 16.25 -7.02
CA GLN A 41 -10.18 17.25 -7.09
C GLN A 41 -10.85 17.49 -5.74
N GLU A 42 -10.95 18.75 -5.34
CA GLU A 42 -11.68 19.12 -4.13
C GLU A 42 -13.17 18.76 -4.21
N GLY A 43 -13.66 18.12 -3.15
CA GLY A 43 -15.04 17.65 -3.06
C GLY A 43 -15.21 16.19 -3.48
N LEU A 44 -14.15 15.52 -3.95
CA LEU A 44 -14.07 14.07 -4.09
C LEU A 44 -13.17 13.51 -2.97
N VAL A 45 -13.78 12.79 -2.02
CA VAL A 45 -13.08 12.24 -0.84
C VAL A 45 -12.97 10.72 -0.91
N ALA A 46 -12.03 10.12 -0.17
CA ALA A 46 -11.85 8.66 -0.13
C ALA A 46 -13.07 7.90 0.43
N VAL A 47 -13.24 6.64 0.00
CA VAL A 47 -14.34 5.74 0.42
C VAL A 47 -13.77 4.39 0.88
N PRO A 48 -14.29 3.79 1.97
CA PRO A 48 -15.26 4.36 2.92
C PRO A 48 -14.67 5.54 3.71
N PRO A 49 -15.48 6.40 4.35
CA PRO A 49 -14.93 7.37 5.30
C PRO A 49 -14.22 6.61 6.43
N GLY A 50 -13.06 7.11 6.84
CA GLY A 50 -12.24 6.48 7.87
C GLY A 50 -11.40 7.50 8.63
N ARG A 51 -10.65 7.02 9.63
CA ARG A 51 -9.78 7.85 10.48
C ARG A 51 -8.30 7.72 10.11
N THR A 52 -7.98 6.96 9.07
CA THR A 52 -6.60 6.80 8.59
C THR A 52 -6.18 8.03 7.78
N LEU A 53 -4.86 8.20 7.60
CA LEU A 53 -4.31 9.30 6.81
C LEU A 53 -4.94 9.41 5.41
N THR A 54 -5.29 8.29 4.78
CA THR A 54 -5.88 8.26 3.42
C THR A 54 -7.31 8.77 3.34
N HIS A 55 -7.98 8.98 4.46
CA HIS A 55 -9.35 9.50 4.54
C HIS A 55 -9.42 10.93 5.09
N MET A 56 -8.29 11.46 5.55
CA MET A 56 -8.20 12.83 6.04
C MET A 56 -8.08 13.80 4.86
N GLU A 57 -8.60 15.01 5.05
CA GLU A 57 -8.54 16.07 4.06
C GLU A 57 -7.84 17.31 4.60
N GLY A 58 -7.37 18.17 3.69
CA GLY A 58 -6.90 19.53 4.00
C GLY A 58 -5.82 19.60 5.10
N HIS A 59 -6.06 20.42 6.12
CA HIS A 59 -5.12 20.66 7.21
C HIS A 59 -4.85 19.40 8.03
N THR A 60 -5.89 18.63 8.38
CA THR A 60 -5.77 17.41 9.17
C THR A 60 -4.89 16.38 8.44
N HIS A 61 -5.08 16.20 7.13
CA HIS A 61 -4.22 15.35 6.33
C HIS A 61 -2.76 15.83 6.36
N ARG A 62 -2.51 17.14 6.17
CA ARG A 62 -1.14 17.68 6.19
C ARG A 62 -0.46 17.47 7.54
N ALA A 63 -1.15 17.74 8.64
CA ALA A 63 -0.62 17.57 10.00
C ALA A 63 -0.28 16.10 10.29
N HIS A 64 -1.20 15.17 9.99
CA HIS A 64 -0.94 13.74 10.17
C HIS A 64 0.08 13.19 9.17
N ARG A 65 0.21 13.75 7.96
CA ARG A 65 1.24 13.34 7.01
C ARG A 65 2.62 13.76 7.48
N ALA A 66 2.75 14.96 8.04
CA ALA A 66 4.00 15.48 8.60
C ALA A 66 4.57 14.58 9.70
N LEU A 67 3.71 13.81 10.38
CA LEU A 67 4.13 12.77 11.33
C LEU A 67 4.78 11.55 10.71
N VAL A 68 4.21 11.08 9.60
CA VAL A 68 4.62 9.80 8.99
C VAL A 68 5.82 10.01 8.08
N GLU A 69 5.87 11.17 7.41
CA GLU A 69 6.86 11.47 6.38
C GLU A 69 8.32 11.29 6.85
N PRO A 70 8.73 11.78 8.04
CA PRO A 70 10.08 11.56 8.54
C PRO A 70 10.39 10.08 8.80
N ALA A 71 9.40 9.32 9.26
CA ALA A 71 9.50 7.88 9.47
C ALA A 71 9.51 7.06 8.17
N LEU A 72 9.30 7.71 7.02
CA LEU A 72 9.38 7.13 5.68
C LEU A 72 10.56 7.69 4.87
N ARG A 73 11.58 8.26 5.55
CA ARG A 73 12.77 8.82 4.90
C ARG A 73 14.07 8.39 5.58
N GLY A 74 15.16 8.63 4.85
CA GLY A 74 16.52 8.48 5.35
C GLY A 74 16.76 7.11 6.00
N ARG A 75 17.10 7.13 7.29
CA ARG A 75 17.41 5.94 8.08
C ARG A 75 16.29 4.89 8.10
N ALA A 76 15.03 5.30 8.10
CA ALA A 76 13.90 4.38 8.15
C ALA A 76 13.77 3.56 6.86
N VAL A 77 13.95 4.22 5.71
CA VAL A 77 13.94 3.54 4.39
C VAL A 77 15.13 2.59 4.27
N ALA A 78 16.31 2.99 4.76
CA ALA A 78 17.48 2.12 4.78
C ALA A 78 17.24 0.86 5.64
N ALA A 79 16.61 1.01 6.82
CA ALA A 79 16.25 -0.12 7.69
C ALA A 79 15.22 -1.06 7.03
N LEU A 80 14.20 -0.50 6.37
CA LEU A 80 13.23 -1.26 5.57
C LEU A 80 13.90 -2.02 4.43
N ALA A 81 14.78 -1.37 3.66
CA ALA A 81 15.51 -2.01 2.57
C ALA A 81 16.38 -3.16 3.08
N ALA A 82 17.12 -2.96 4.17
CA ALA A 82 17.94 -4.02 4.77
C ALA A 82 17.09 -5.18 5.30
N GLY A 83 15.94 -4.89 5.92
CA GLY A 83 14.94 -5.88 6.35
C GLY A 83 14.40 -6.69 5.17
N ALA A 84 13.99 -6.00 4.10
CA ALA A 84 13.49 -6.62 2.88
C ALA A 84 14.53 -7.51 2.22
N SER A 85 15.79 -7.06 2.09
CA SER A 85 16.86 -7.88 1.49
C SER A 85 17.13 -9.16 2.30
N ARG A 86 17.19 -9.07 3.63
CA ARG A 86 17.37 -10.26 4.49
C ARG A 86 16.19 -11.22 4.35
N THR A 87 14.98 -10.72 4.46
CA THR A 87 13.76 -11.52 4.33
C THR A 87 13.68 -12.20 2.96
N ALA A 88 13.92 -11.46 1.87
CA ALA A 88 13.92 -11.99 0.52
C ALA A 88 14.95 -13.12 0.36
N HIS A 89 16.15 -12.96 0.93
CA HIS A 89 17.17 -14.01 0.89
C HIS A 89 16.73 -15.28 1.64
N VAL A 90 16.14 -15.15 2.84
CA VAL A 90 15.63 -16.29 3.60
C VAL A 90 14.51 -17.01 2.86
N LEU A 91 13.53 -16.27 2.35
CA LEU A 91 12.40 -16.84 1.61
C LEU A 91 12.88 -17.51 0.32
N ALA A 92 13.76 -16.86 -0.45
CA ALA A 92 14.32 -17.43 -1.67
C ALA A 92 15.10 -18.73 -1.40
N ARG A 93 15.91 -18.81 -0.33
CA ARG A 93 16.64 -20.05 0.01
C ARG A 93 15.73 -21.23 0.34
N ARG A 94 14.54 -20.99 0.92
CA ARG A 94 13.58 -22.06 1.25
C ARG A 94 12.99 -22.72 0.01
N ILE A 95 12.85 -21.96 -1.08
CA ILE A 95 12.25 -22.46 -2.32
C ILE A 95 13.29 -22.84 -3.38
N ALA A 96 14.53 -22.32 -3.30
CA ALA A 96 15.54 -22.49 -4.34
C ALA A 96 15.98 -23.93 -4.63
N ALA A 97 15.83 -24.85 -3.67
CA ALA A 97 16.22 -26.26 -3.84
C ALA A 97 15.09 -27.13 -4.43
N ARG A 98 13.92 -26.54 -4.72
CA ARG A 98 12.74 -27.24 -5.21
C ARG A 98 12.53 -26.94 -6.68
N GLU A 99 12.03 -27.92 -7.42
CA GLU A 99 11.66 -27.76 -8.84
C GLU A 99 10.42 -26.87 -8.99
N GLU A 100 9.51 -26.94 -8.03
CA GLU A 100 8.25 -26.19 -8.02
C GLU A 100 8.01 -25.52 -6.66
N ALA A 101 7.50 -24.29 -6.72
CA ALA A 101 7.07 -23.51 -5.58
C ALA A 101 5.94 -22.56 -5.97
N ASP A 102 5.00 -22.34 -5.06
CA ASP A 102 4.01 -21.30 -5.20
C ASP A 102 4.63 -19.97 -4.75
N LEU A 103 5.06 -19.16 -5.71
CA LEU A 103 5.72 -17.89 -5.44
C LEU A 103 4.83 -16.92 -4.66
N PHE A 104 3.51 -16.98 -4.80
CA PHE A 104 2.64 -16.10 -4.05
C PHE A 104 2.59 -16.53 -2.58
N THR A 105 2.24 -17.80 -2.32
CA THR A 105 2.01 -18.27 -0.96
C THR A 105 3.30 -18.53 -0.18
N GLU A 106 4.42 -18.76 -0.87
CA GLU A 106 5.69 -19.07 -0.22
C GLU A 106 6.66 -17.87 -0.18
N PHE A 107 6.46 -16.84 -1.01
CA PHE A 107 7.34 -15.67 -1.10
C PHE A 107 6.59 -14.33 -1.00
N CYS A 108 5.74 -14.00 -1.98
CA CYS A 108 5.19 -12.65 -2.14
C CYS A 108 4.36 -12.20 -0.93
N GLN A 109 3.52 -13.07 -0.37
CA GLN A 109 2.66 -12.71 0.76
C GLN A 109 3.42 -12.51 2.08
N TRP A 110 4.66 -13.01 2.18
CA TRP A 110 5.45 -12.98 3.40
C TRP A 110 6.46 -11.82 3.42
N LEU A 111 7.03 -11.51 2.26
CA LEU A 111 8.12 -10.54 2.13
C LEU A 111 7.77 -9.16 2.74
N PRO A 112 6.64 -8.51 2.40
CA PRO A 112 6.33 -7.17 2.89
C PRO A 112 6.14 -7.14 4.41
N THR A 113 5.33 -8.05 4.95
CA THR A 113 5.05 -8.09 6.39
C THR A 113 6.32 -8.37 7.20
N ALA A 114 7.11 -9.38 6.80
CA ALA A 114 8.35 -9.70 7.50
C ALA A 114 9.40 -8.57 7.39
N ALA A 115 9.47 -7.87 6.26
CA ALA A 115 10.36 -6.71 6.09
C ALA A 115 9.97 -5.56 7.05
N VAL A 116 8.68 -5.23 7.15
CA VAL A 116 8.19 -4.18 8.05
C VAL A 116 8.36 -4.58 9.52
N MET A 117 8.06 -5.83 9.89
CA MET A 117 8.28 -6.35 11.25
C MET A 117 9.75 -6.23 11.67
N ALA A 118 10.66 -6.63 10.77
CA ALA A 118 12.10 -6.52 11.01
C ALA A 118 12.55 -5.04 11.13
N ALA A 119 12.02 -4.14 10.29
CA ALA A 119 12.35 -2.73 10.35
C ALA A 119 11.83 -2.05 11.63
N LEU A 120 10.65 -2.45 12.11
CA LEU A 120 10.08 -2.02 13.39
C LEU A 120 10.82 -2.61 14.60
N GLY A 121 11.72 -3.58 14.41
CA GLY A 121 12.38 -4.27 15.51
C GLY A 121 11.42 -5.10 16.36
N LEU A 122 10.34 -5.58 15.74
CA LEU A 122 9.33 -6.44 16.38
C LEU A 122 9.74 -7.91 16.29
N PRO A 123 9.27 -8.76 17.22
CA PRO A 123 9.63 -10.18 17.26
C PRO A 123 9.11 -10.92 16.01
N HIS A 124 9.89 -11.87 15.51
CA HIS A 124 9.54 -12.56 14.26
C HIS A 124 8.36 -13.52 14.43
N GLU A 125 8.14 -14.03 15.65
CA GLU A 125 7.06 -14.94 16.01
C GLU A 125 5.67 -14.34 15.75
N ASP A 126 5.58 -13.01 15.72
CA ASP A 126 4.34 -12.28 15.48
C ASP A 126 4.00 -12.17 14.01
N THR A 127 4.97 -12.40 13.11
CA THR A 127 4.83 -12.17 11.67
C THR A 127 3.63 -12.89 11.07
N ALA A 128 3.39 -14.16 11.46
CA ALA A 128 2.26 -14.93 10.95
C ALA A 128 0.92 -14.34 11.36
N ARG A 129 0.79 -13.90 12.61
CA ARG A 129 -0.43 -13.27 13.11
C ARG A 129 -0.66 -11.90 12.47
N VAL A 130 0.39 -11.09 12.37
CA VAL A 130 0.34 -9.76 11.74
C VAL A 130 0.01 -9.87 10.26
N GLN A 131 0.49 -10.91 9.57
CA GLN A 131 0.19 -11.15 8.15
C GLN A 131 -1.30 -11.43 7.94
N VAL A 132 -1.96 -12.15 8.85
CA VAL A 132 -3.43 -12.34 8.81
C VAL A 132 -4.15 -11.00 8.92
N TRP A 133 -3.74 -10.12 9.84
CA TRP A 133 -4.35 -8.79 9.94
C TRP A 133 -4.06 -7.91 8.71
N CYS A 134 -2.87 -8.03 8.10
CA CYS A 134 -2.53 -7.28 6.89
C CYS A 134 -3.46 -7.60 5.71
N ARG A 135 -3.98 -8.83 5.64
CA ARG A 135 -5.01 -9.22 4.65
C ARG A 135 -6.37 -8.53 4.85
N GLY A 136 -6.61 -7.97 6.04
CA GLY A 136 -7.75 -7.08 6.28
C GLY A 136 -7.54 -5.66 5.71
N GLY A 137 -6.34 -5.35 5.24
CA GLY A 137 -5.98 -4.10 4.59
C GLY A 137 -5.87 -2.89 5.53
N LEU A 138 -5.70 -1.70 4.92
CA LEU A 138 -5.49 -0.44 5.62
C LEU A 138 -6.68 -0.02 6.49
N THR A 139 -7.91 -0.32 6.07
CA THR A 139 -9.12 -0.02 6.85
C THR A 139 -9.18 -0.83 8.15
N HIS A 140 -8.67 -2.06 8.14
CA HIS A 140 -8.63 -2.93 9.31
C HIS A 140 -7.52 -2.55 10.30
N LEU A 141 -6.33 -2.17 9.81
CA LEU A 141 -5.18 -1.92 10.67
C LEU A 141 -4.89 -0.44 10.96
N GLY A 142 -5.29 0.49 10.09
CA GLY A 142 -5.04 1.93 10.27
C GLY A 142 -6.06 2.64 11.16
N GLY A 143 -7.19 1.99 11.49
CA GLY A 143 -8.34 2.56 12.20
C GLY A 143 -8.46 2.23 13.69
N HIS A 144 -7.33 1.91 14.35
CA HIS A 144 -7.21 1.30 15.69
C HIS A 144 -7.54 -0.20 15.71
N HIS A 145 -6.51 -1.01 15.95
CA HIS A 145 -6.62 -2.46 16.02
C HIS A 145 -6.22 -2.91 17.43
N HIS A 146 -7.21 -3.15 18.29
CA HIS A 146 -6.99 -3.40 19.72
C HIS A 146 -5.94 -4.48 20.03
N GLU A 147 -5.92 -5.57 19.27
CA GLU A 147 -4.95 -6.65 19.46
C GLU A 147 -3.53 -6.22 19.04
N LEU A 148 -3.40 -5.37 18.02
CA LEU A 148 -2.11 -4.82 17.60
C LEU A 148 -1.62 -3.82 18.64
N ASP A 149 -2.50 -2.93 19.11
CA ASP A 149 -2.18 -1.90 20.11
C ASP A 149 -1.71 -2.53 21.42
N ALA A 150 -2.41 -3.57 21.89
CA ALA A 150 -2.03 -4.31 23.09
C ALA A 150 -0.66 -4.98 22.93
N ARG A 151 -0.35 -5.48 21.72
CA ARG A 151 0.92 -6.15 21.44
C ARG A 151 2.07 -5.17 21.25
N LEU A 152 1.81 -3.97 20.73
CA LEU A 152 2.82 -2.92 20.57
C LEU A 152 3.19 -2.25 21.89
N ARG A 153 2.25 -2.14 22.85
CA ARG A 153 2.46 -1.39 24.10
C ARG A 153 3.77 -1.71 24.83
N PRO A 154 4.12 -2.99 25.10
CA PRO A 154 5.35 -3.31 25.80
C PRO A 154 6.61 -2.92 25.01
N HIS A 155 6.51 -2.91 23.67
CA HIS A 155 7.60 -2.48 22.82
C HIS A 155 7.77 -0.96 22.82
N LEU A 156 6.67 -0.19 22.88
CA LEU A 156 6.71 1.26 22.99
C LEU A 156 7.41 1.70 24.28
N ASP A 157 6.98 1.16 25.43
CA ASP A 157 7.55 1.51 26.74
C ASP A 157 9.06 1.25 26.77
N ARG A 158 9.46 0.07 26.26
CA ARG A 158 10.86 -0.32 26.16
C ARG A 158 11.66 0.63 25.26
N ARG A 159 11.13 1.04 24.10
CA ARG A 159 11.83 1.95 23.18
C ARG A 159 11.89 3.38 23.67
N ARG A 160 10.91 3.84 24.45
CA ARG A 160 10.97 5.14 25.13
C ARG A 160 12.03 5.16 26.22
N ALA A 161 12.16 4.07 26.99
CA ALA A 161 13.17 3.96 28.04
C ALA A 161 14.59 3.70 27.49
N HIS A 162 14.69 2.88 26.43
CA HIS A 162 15.96 2.47 25.82
C HIS A 162 15.84 2.49 24.28
N PRO A 163 16.01 3.68 23.66
CA PRO A 163 15.89 3.84 22.22
C PRO A 163 16.91 2.98 21.46
N GLY A 164 16.44 2.26 20.45
CA GLY A 164 17.28 1.52 19.52
C GLY A 164 17.46 2.25 18.18
N THR A 165 17.92 1.52 17.18
CA THR A 165 18.08 2.01 15.80
C THR A 165 16.92 1.62 14.88
N ASP A 166 15.91 0.93 15.40
CA ASP A 166 14.75 0.46 14.65
C ASP A 166 13.70 1.56 14.41
N LEU A 167 12.81 1.32 13.44
CA LEU A 167 11.75 2.24 13.06
C LEU A 167 10.80 2.56 14.22
N LEU A 168 10.55 1.60 15.12
CA LEU A 168 9.70 1.85 16.28
C LEU A 168 10.34 2.87 17.22
N SER A 169 11.66 2.80 17.42
CA SER A 169 12.43 3.80 18.19
C SER A 169 12.38 5.18 17.53
N VAL A 170 12.43 5.23 16.19
CA VAL A 170 12.25 6.49 15.42
C VAL A 170 10.89 7.10 15.70
N LEU A 171 9.83 6.30 15.63
CA LEU A 171 8.46 6.74 15.86
C LEU A 171 8.23 7.17 17.31
N CYS A 172 8.76 6.43 18.29
CA CYS A 172 8.66 6.77 19.71
C CYS A 172 9.39 8.08 20.07
N GLY A 173 10.44 8.44 19.34
CA GLY A 173 11.19 9.69 19.51
C GLY A 173 10.74 10.83 18.60
N ALA A 174 9.68 10.65 17.80
CA ALA A 174 9.19 11.68 16.90
C ALA A 174 8.28 12.69 17.62
N GLU A 175 8.32 13.95 17.13
CA GLU A 175 7.58 15.07 17.70
C GLU A 175 6.81 15.83 16.61
N ILE A 176 5.66 16.43 16.97
CA ILE A 176 4.94 17.45 16.20
C ILE A 176 4.89 18.71 17.03
N ASP A 177 5.24 19.86 16.46
CA ASP A 177 5.13 21.15 17.14
C ASP A 177 5.83 21.12 18.53
N GLY A 178 6.96 20.40 18.61
CA GLY A 178 7.73 20.20 19.85
C GLY A 178 7.08 19.28 20.89
N ARG A 179 6.05 18.51 20.52
CA ARG A 179 5.36 17.55 21.40
C ARG A 179 5.59 16.11 20.94
N PRO A 180 6.02 15.21 21.84
CA PRO A 180 6.13 13.79 21.53
C PRO A 180 4.82 13.20 21.05
N LEU A 181 4.92 12.23 20.14
CA LEU A 181 3.78 11.41 19.74
C LEU A 181 3.18 10.66 20.93
N SER A 182 1.84 10.60 20.99
CA SER A 182 1.13 9.71 21.91
C SER A 182 1.30 8.26 21.45
N ASP A 183 1.18 7.30 22.37
CA ASP A 183 1.25 5.89 22.02
C ASP A 183 0.15 5.47 21.04
N GLU A 184 -1.05 6.07 21.17
CA GLU A 184 -2.15 5.87 20.24
C GLU A 184 -1.76 6.30 18.82
N ALA A 185 -1.10 7.45 18.70
CA ALA A 185 -0.59 7.92 17.41
C ALA A 185 0.50 6.98 16.86
N VAL A 186 1.46 6.54 17.69
CA VAL A 186 2.50 5.58 17.25
C VAL A 186 1.88 4.27 16.78
N CYS A 187 0.93 3.70 17.54
CA CYS A 187 0.22 2.49 17.14
C CYS A 187 -0.53 2.67 15.82
N GLY A 188 -1.23 3.80 15.64
CA GLY A 188 -1.94 4.12 14.39
C GLY A 188 -0.99 4.23 13.19
N LEU A 189 0.22 4.77 13.39
CA LEU A 189 1.26 4.81 12.35
C LEU A 189 1.77 3.42 12.00
N VAL A 190 2.08 2.59 13.01
CA VAL A 190 2.50 1.20 12.79
C VAL A 190 1.41 0.40 12.06
N GLY A 191 0.16 0.52 12.50
CA GLY A 191 -0.99 -0.10 11.85
C GLY A 191 -1.18 0.36 10.41
N SER A 192 -0.97 1.65 10.13
CA SER A 192 -1.01 2.20 8.76
C SER A 192 0.10 1.63 7.87
N LEU A 193 1.32 1.47 8.39
CA LEU A 193 2.44 0.86 7.65
C LEU A 193 2.16 -0.61 7.32
N LEU A 194 1.65 -1.36 8.30
CA LEU A 194 1.33 -2.78 8.13
C LEU A 194 0.14 -3.00 7.17
N GLY A 195 -0.97 -2.30 7.39
CA GLY A 195 -2.19 -2.46 6.58
C GLY A 195 -2.11 -1.85 5.19
N GLY A 196 -1.44 -0.71 5.04
CA GLY A 196 -1.30 -0.04 3.73
C GLY A 196 -0.27 -0.70 2.83
N GLY A 197 0.83 -1.20 3.40
CA GLY A 197 1.95 -1.74 2.65
C GLY A 197 1.92 -3.26 2.45
N GLY A 198 1.25 -4.01 3.31
CA GLY A 198 1.33 -5.48 3.31
C GLY A 198 0.81 -6.12 2.02
N GLU A 199 -0.50 -6.06 1.82
CA GLU A 199 -1.18 -6.75 0.72
C GLU A 199 -0.85 -6.15 -0.66
N ALA A 200 -0.90 -4.82 -0.79
CA ALA A 200 -0.62 -4.15 -2.06
C ALA A 200 0.79 -4.46 -2.59
N THR A 201 1.80 -4.50 -1.69
CA THR A 201 3.16 -4.86 -2.10
C THR A 201 3.27 -6.35 -2.45
N ALA A 202 2.57 -7.24 -1.74
CA ALA A 202 2.54 -8.66 -2.06
C ALA A 202 1.95 -8.91 -3.46
N LEU A 203 0.84 -8.25 -3.79
CA LEU A 203 0.21 -8.32 -5.11
C LEU A 203 1.11 -7.70 -6.20
N ALA A 204 1.74 -6.56 -5.93
CA ALA A 204 2.69 -5.96 -6.88
C ALA A 204 3.88 -6.89 -7.18
N PHE A 205 4.42 -7.57 -6.16
CA PHE A 205 5.47 -8.57 -6.36
C PHE A 205 4.96 -9.77 -7.16
N ALA A 206 3.75 -10.24 -6.88
CA ALA A 206 3.14 -11.34 -7.62
C ALA A 206 3.01 -11.00 -9.10
N SER A 207 2.45 -9.83 -9.43
CA SER A 207 2.34 -9.34 -10.80
C SER A 207 3.70 -9.15 -11.46
N PHE A 208 4.69 -8.62 -10.75
CA PHE A 208 6.04 -8.45 -11.28
C PHE A 208 6.71 -9.77 -11.64
N LEU A 209 6.59 -10.78 -10.78
CA LEU A 209 7.12 -12.12 -11.06
C LEU A 209 6.34 -12.79 -12.19
N ALA A 210 5.02 -12.72 -12.20
CA ALA A 210 4.18 -13.26 -13.27
C ALA A 210 4.54 -12.63 -14.63
N ASN A 211 4.59 -11.30 -14.71
CA ASN A 211 4.94 -10.57 -15.94
C ASN A 211 6.32 -10.95 -16.51
N LEU A 212 7.31 -11.21 -15.64
CA LEU A 212 8.63 -11.67 -16.09
C LEU A 212 8.63 -13.16 -16.47
N LEU A 213 7.92 -14.01 -15.74
CA LEU A 213 7.88 -15.46 -16.00
C LEU A 213 7.06 -15.79 -17.25
N ASP A 214 6.02 -15.00 -17.54
CA ASP A 214 5.20 -15.11 -18.74
C ASP A 214 5.92 -14.60 -20.01
N ASP A 215 7.01 -13.82 -19.85
CA ASP A 215 7.88 -13.36 -20.95
C ASP A 215 9.36 -13.75 -20.69
N PRO A 216 9.76 -14.99 -21.04
CA PRO A 216 11.12 -15.47 -20.83
C PRO A 216 12.21 -14.64 -21.54
N GLN A 217 11.88 -13.95 -22.64
CA GLN A 217 12.82 -13.10 -23.36
C GLN A 217 13.13 -11.84 -22.55
N GLN A 218 12.11 -11.18 -21.99
CA GLN A 218 12.30 -10.05 -21.09
C GLN A 218 13.00 -10.47 -19.79
N LEU A 219 12.67 -11.64 -19.25
CA LEU A 219 13.35 -12.17 -18.07
C LEU A 219 14.86 -12.38 -18.33
N ALA A 220 15.24 -12.92 -19.49
CA ALA A 220 16.65 -13.07 -19.87
C ALA A 220 17.38 -11.71 -19.88
N VAL A 221 16.77 -10.68 -20.51
CA VAL A 221 17.33 -9.32 -20.56
C VAL A 221 17.50 -8.72 -19.17
N VAL A 222 16.49 -8.82 -18.29
CA VAL A 222 16.56 -8.29 -16.92
C VAL A 222 17.57 -9.07 -16.06
N ARG A 223 17.75 -10.37 -16.30
CA ARG A 223 18.77 -11.20 -15.63
C ARG A 223 20.18 -10.80 -16.01
N GLU A 224 20.45 -10.60 -17.30
CA GLU A 224 21.74 -10.15 -17.82
C GLU A 224 22.05 -8.70 -17.42
N ARG A 225 21.04 -7.84 -17.42
CA ARG A 225 21.18 -6.39 -17.16
C ARG A 225 20.37 -5.99 -15.93
N ARG A 226 20.87 -6.33 -14.74
CA ARG A 226 20.20 -6.06 -13.45
C ARG A 226 19.83 -4.59 -13.21
N ALA A 227 20.54 -3.64 -13.85
CA ALA A 227 20.21 -2.23 -13.82
C ALA A 227 18.81 -1.90 -14.38
N LEU A 228 18.18 -2.81 -15.14
CA LEU A 228 16.83 -2.66 -15.68
C LEU A 228 15.71 -2.99 -14.67
N ILE A 229 16.03 -3.58 -13.51
CA ILE A 229 15.02 -3.96 -12.50
C ILE A 229 14.08 -2.78 -12.14
N PRO A 230 14.56 -1.55 -11.88
CA PRO A 230 13.67 -0.43 -11.56
C PRO A 230 12.68 -0.09 -12.69
N ALA A 231 13.13 -0.18 -13.95
CA ALA A 231 12.28 0.06 -15.12
C ALA A 231 11.25 -1.06 -15.31
N ALA A 232 11.68 -2.32 -15.18
CA ALA A 232 10.78 -3.47 -15.25
C ALA A 232 9.73 -3.44 -14.11
N TRP A 233 10.12 -3.02 -12.91
CA TRP A 233 9.21 -2.83 -11.79
C TRP A 233 8.16 -1.75 -12.08
N ALA A 234 8.60 -0.57 -12.57
CA ALA A 234 7.70 0.51 -12.95
C ALA A 234 6.72 0.09 -14.05
N GLU A 235 7.19 -0.65 -15.06
CA GLU A 235 6.34 -1.15 -16.14
C GLU A 235 5.34 -2.19 -15.64
N SER A 236 5.74 -3.09 -14.73
CA SER A 236 4.80 -4.03 -14.12
C SER A 236 3.73 -3.33 -13.29
N LEU A 237 4.06 -2.27 -12.55
CA LEU A 237 3.08 -1.48 -11.80
C LEU A 237 2.13 -0.71 -12.74
N ARG A 238 2.62 -0.27 -13.90
CA ARG A 238 1.80 0.39 -14.93
C ARG A 238 0.85 -0.59 -15.61
N ARG A 239 1.31 -1.82 -15.86
CA ARG A 239 0.53 -2.88 -16.49
C ARG A 239 -0.51 -3.43 -15.52
N ASP A 240 -0.07 -4.00 -14.41
CA ASP A 240 -0.90 -4.71 -13.42
C ASP A 240 -0.78 -4.03 -12.04
N PRO A 241 -1.41 -2.86 -11.84
CA PRO A 241 -1.37 -2.17 -10.55
C PRO A 241 -2.08 -3.01 -9.47
N PRO A 242 -1.54 -3.08 -8.23
CA PRO A 242 -2.18 -3.84 -7.14
C PRO A 242 -3.52 -3.24 -6.70
N ALA A 243 -3.77 -1.97 -7.02
CA ALA A 243 -5.02 -1.27 -6.78
C ALA A 243 -5.54 -0.67 -8.10
N PRO A 244 -6.20 -1.47 -8.95
CA PRO A 244 -6.64 -1.04 -10.28
C PRO A 244 -7.83 -0.08 -10.23
N VAL A 245 -8.53 0.03 -9.09
CA VAL A 245 -9.64 0.97 -8.92
C VAL A 245 -9.50 1.70 -7.60
N VAL A 246 -9.58 3.02 -7.64
CA VAL A 246 -9.60 3.88 -6.45
C VAL A 246 -10.96 4.58 -6.37
N LEU A 247 -11.68 4.35 -5.27
CA LEU A 247 -12.99 4.95 -5.07
C LEU A 247 -12.89 6.36 -4.46
N ARG A 248 -13.76 7.23 -4.95
CA ARG A 248 -14.02 8.56 -4.42
C ARG A 248 -15.52 8.79 -4.25
N ARG A 249 -15.89 9.69 -3.35
CA ARG A 249 -17.29 10.13 -3.17
C ARG A 249 -17.37 11.65 -3.26
N ALA A 250 -18.32 12.11 -4.06
CA ALA A 250 -18.69 13.51 -4.14
C ALA A 250 -19.37 13.96 -2.84
N VAL A 251 -18.79 14.91 -2.10
CA VAL A 251 -19.44 15.52 -0.91
C VAL A 251 -20.30 16.73 -1.26
N ARG A 252 -20.13 17.24 -2.49
CA ARG A 252 -20.91 18.32 -3.10
C ARG A 252 -21.09 18.01 -4.58
N ARG A 253 -21.87 18.81 -5.30
CA ARG A 253 -21.90 18.73 -6.77
C ARG A 253 -20.50 19.02 -7.32
N VAL A 254 -20.01 18.15 -8.20
CA VAL A 254 -18.68 18.24 -8.83
C VAL A 254 -18.79 17.98 -10.32
N THR A 255 -17.82 18.41 -11.10
CA THR A 255 -17.71 18.05 -12.52
C THR A 255 -16.56 17.07 -12.70
N VAL A 256 -16.82 15.93 -13.34
CA VAL A 256 -15.82 14.90 -13.67
C VAL A 256 -15.93 14.60 -15.16
N ALA A 257 -14.82 14.56 -15.89
CA ALA A 257 -14.79 14.34 -17.34
C ALA A 257 -15.80 15.23 -18.13
N GLY A 258 -15.99 16.47 -17.69
CA GLY A 258 -16.94 17.43 -18.29
C GLY A 258 -18.41 17.25 -17.89
N ALA A 259 -18.77 16.21 -17.14
CA ALA A 259 -20.15 15.96 -16.71
C ALA A 259 -20.40 16.32 -15.23
N PRO A 260 -21.54 16.95 -14.89
CA PRO A 260 -21.89 17.23 -13.52
C PRO A 260 -22.37 15.98 -12.78
N LEU A 261 -21.77 15.67 -11.63
CA LEU A 261 -22.16 14.60 -10.73
C LEU A 261 -22.80 15.18 -9.45
N PRO A 262 -23.89 14.56 -8.93
CA PRO A 262 -24.54 15.01 -7.71
C PRO A 262 -23.70 14.69 -6.47
N ALA A 263 -23.99 15.37 -5.36
CA ALA A 263 -23.48 14.97 -4.04
C ALA A 263 -23.90 13.53 -3.73
N GLY A 264 -23.03 12.77 -3.07
CA GLY A 264 -23.21 11.36 -2.76
C GLY A 264 -22.73 10.40 -3.86
N ALA A 265 -22.52 10.87 -5.09
CA ALA A 265 -22.05 10.05 -6.20
C ALA A 265 -20.71 9.39 -5.88
N VAL A 266 -20.62 8.08 -6.08
CA VAL A 266 -19.35 7.33 -6.02
C VAL A 266 -18.71 7.37 -7.39
N VAL A 267 -17.43 7.69 -7.43
CA VAL A 267 -16.58 7.71 -8.63
C VAL A 267 -15.52 6.63 -8.48
N ALA A 268 -15.52 5.64 -9.37
CA ALA A 268 -14.51 4.62 -9.49
C ALA A 268 -13.44 5.09 -10.48
N CYS A 269 -12.27 5.45 -9.96
CA CYS A 269 -11.12 5.86 -10.76
C CYS A 269 -10.38 4.60 -11.20
N LEU A 270 -10.52 4.24 -12.47
CA LEU A 270 -9.99 3.02 -13.09
C LEU A 270 -8.74 3.32 -13.93
#